data_AF-A0A0Q3QNS5-F1
#
_entry.id   AF-A0A0Q3QNS5-F1
#
_cell.length_a   1.000
_cell.length_b   1.000
_cell.length_c   1.000
_cell.angle_alpha   90.00
_cell.angle_beta   90.00
_cell.angle_gamma   90.00
#
_symmetry.space_group_name_H-M   'P 1'
#
loop_
_entity.id
_entity.type
_entity.pdbx_description
1 polymer ?
#
loop_
_entity_poly.entity_id
_entity_poly.type
_entity_poly.pdbx_seq_one_letter_code
_entity_poly.pdbx_strand_id
1 'polypeptide(L)'
;MNDFNEPGSLAPTGLYLAGTKYMVIQGEPGAVIRGKKGPGGVTIKKTTLAIIIGIYEEPMTPGQCNMVVERLGDYLLEQGF
;
A
#
# COMPACT_ATOMS: atom_id res chain seq x y z
N MET A 1 2.97 11.99 -2.00
CA MET A 1 2.89 10.53 -2.20
C MET A 1 3.51 10.21 -3.56
N ASN A 2 4.78 10.63 -3.75
CA ASN A 2 5.41 10.65 -5.07
C ASN A 2 5.85 9.26 -5.53
N ASP A 3 5.86 8.27 -4.64
CA ASP A 3 6.33 6.91 -4.91
C ASP A 3 5.57 6.19 -6.02
N PHE A 4 4.31 6.55 -6.26
CA PHE A 4 3.56 6.04 -7.42
C PHE A 4 4.07 6.61 -8.74
N ASN A 5 4.66 7.81 -8.75
CA ASN A 5 5.21 8.42 -9.95
C ASN A 5 6.74 8.17 -10.05
N GLU A 6 7.40 8.02 -8.90
CA GLU A 6 8.84 7.80 -8.74
C GLU A 6 9.07 6.61 -7.79
N PRO A 7 8.97 5.36 -8.29
CA PRO A 7 9.11 4.16 -7.46
C PRO A 7 10.41 4.16 -6.67
N GLY A 8 10.31 3.97 -5.34
CA GLY A 8 11.47 3.92 -4.43
C GLY A 8 11.81 5.24 -3.75
N SER A 9 11.14 6.35 -4.08
CA SER A 9 11.27 7.64 -3.38
C SER A 9 11.06 7.55 -1.86
N LEU A 10 10.23 6.62 -1.39
CA LEU A 10 9.94 6.39 0.02
C LEU A 10 10.90 5.40 0.71
N ALA A 11 11.73 4.67 -0.03
CA ALA A 11 12.63 3.68 0.54
C ALA A 11 13.65 4.27 1.55
N PRO A 12 14.27 5.45 1.30
CA PRO A 12 15.22 6.05 2.24
C PRO A 12 14.57 6.63 3.49
N THR A 13 13.36 7.19 3.37
CA THR A 13 12.69 7.96 4.44
C THR A 13 11.70 7.12 5.25
N GLY A 14 11.11 6.09 4.63
CA GLY A 14 10.02 5.28 5.15
C GLY A 14 8.65 5.82 4.78
N LEU A 15 7.64 4.95 4.82
CA LEU A 15 6.24 5.30 4.62
C LEU A 15 5.65 5.77 5.96
N TYR A 16 5.12 6.99 6.02
CA TYR A 16 4.45 7.51 7.22
C TYR A 16 2.94 7.56 7.01
N LEU A 17 2.18 6.98 7.94
CA LEU A 17 0.73 7.09 8.01
C LEU A 17 0.32 7.43 9.44
N ALA A 18 -0.41 8.54 9.61
CA ALA A 18 -0.85 9.04 10.92
C ALA A 18 0.29 9.09 11.97
N GLY A 19 1.48 9.54 11.56
CA GLY A 19 2.68 9.61 12.43
C GLY A 19 3.41 8.28 12.65
N THR A 20 2.86 7.16 12.17
CA THR A 20 3.50 5.84 12.27
C THR A 20 4.41 5.59 11.07
N LYS A 21 5.69 5.27 11.33
CA LYS A 21 6.66 4.85 10.31
C LYS A 21 6.53 3.37 9.98
N TYR A 22 6.47 3.06 8.69
CA TYR A 22 6.55 1.73 8.11
C TYR A 22 7.80 1.63 7.22
N MET A 23 8.49 0.49 7.28
CA MET A 23 9.56 0.17 6.34
C MET A 23 8.94 -0.19 5.00
N VAL A 24 9.34 0.48 3.92
CA VAL A 24 8.86 0.16 2.58
C VAL A 24 9.41 -1.21 2.17
N ILE A 25 8.53 -2.07 1.66
CA ILE A 25 8.87 -3.37 1.10
C ILE A 25 8.41 -3.43 -0.36
N GLN A 26 8.75 -4.52 -1.06
CA GLN A 26 8.42 -4.67 -2.47
C GLN A 26 6.92 -4.55 -2.75
N GLY A 27 6.57 -3.50 -3.48
CA GLY A 27 5.24 -3.24 -4.04
C GLY A 27 5.19 -3.50 -5.54
N GLU A 28 4.26 -2.85 -6.22
CA GLU A 28 4.14 -2.81 -7.68
C GLU A 28 4.36 -1.37 -8.15
N PRO A 29 5.39 -1.11 -8.97
CA PRO A 29 5.68 0.24 -9.47
C PRO A 29 4.45 0.90 -10.08
N GLY A 30 4.08 2.09 -9.59
CA GLY A 30 2.94 2.85 -10.08
C GLY A 30 1.55 2.38 -9.63
N ALA A 31 1.44 1.21 -8.99
CA ALA A 31 0.16 0.62 -8.62
C ALA A 31 0.01 0.36 -7.11
N VAL A 32 1.02 -0.23 -6.47
CA VAL A 32 0.93 -0.71 -5.09
C VAL A 32 2.16 -0.33 -4.28
N ILE A 33 1.96 0.29 -3.12
CA ILE A 33 3.01 0.52 -2.11
C ILE A 33 2.72 -0.39 -0.92
N ARG A 34 3.75 -1.06 -0.41
CA ARG A 34 3.64 -1.93 0.76
C ARG A 34 4.60 -1.47 1.85
N GLY A 35 4.13 -1.49 3.09
CA GLY A 35 4.90 -1.10 4.26
C GLY A 35 4.80 -2.16 5.36
N LYS A 36 5.87 -2.35 6.13
CA LYS A 36 5.92 -3.27 7.27
C LYS A 36 6.28 -2.53 8.55
N LYS A 37 5.64 -2.89 9.67
CA LYS A 37 5.97 -2.43 11.02
C LYS A 37 5.81 -3.59 12.00
N GLY A 38 6.92 -4.21 12.38
CA GLY A 38 6.89 -5.41 13.25
C GLY A 38 6.08 -6.54 12.60
N PRO A 39 5.10 -7.15 13.31
CA PRO A 39 4.23 -8.18 12.73
C PRO A 39 3.14 -7.61 11.82
N GLY A 40 2.79 -6.32 11.97
CA GLY A 40 1.79 -5.64 11.15
C GLY A 40 2.38 -4.93 9.93
N GLY A 41 1.51 -4.24 9.20
CA GLY A 41 1.90 -3.49 8.02
C GLY A 41 0.75 -2.79 7.33
N VAL A 42 1.01 -2.34 6.11
CA VAL A 42 0.07 -1.60 5.29
C VAL A 42 0.23 -1.93 3.82
N THR A 43 -0.88 -2.03 3.12
CA THR A 43 -0.95 -2.08 1.65
C THR A 43 -1.70 -0.85 1.16
N ILE A 44 -1.14 -0.16 0.17
CA ILE A 44 -1.74 1.00 -0.45
C ILE A 44 -1.86 0.74 -1.94
N LYS A 45 -3.09 0.72 -2.47
CA LYS A 45 -3.37 0.57 -3.90
C LYS A 45 -3.87 1.90 -4.46
N LYS A 46 -3.25 2.36 -5.54
CA LYS A 46 -3.66 3.52 -6.33
C LYS A 46 -4.74 3.11 -7.33
N THR A 47 -5.81 3.90 -7.42
CA THR A 47 -6.79 3.87 -8.52
C THR A 47 -6.67 5.16 -9.34
N THR A 48 -7.60 5.41 -10.26
CA THR A 48 -7.58 6.64 -11.08
C THR A 48 -7.82 7.89 -10.24
N LEU A 49 -8.77 7.81 -9.30
CA LEU A 49 -9.31 8.93 -8.53
C LEU A 49 -9.14 8.76 -7.02
N ALA A 50 -8.77 7.57 -6.55
CA ALA A 50 -8.72 7.24 -5.14
C ALA A 50 -7.46 6.46 -4.74
N ILE A 51 -7.28 6.32 -3.44
CA ILE A 51 -6.22 5.55 -2.81
C ILE A 51 -6.86 4.65 -1.77
N ILE A 52 -6.68 3.35 -1.91
CA ILE A 52 -7.16 2.35 -0.97
C ILE A 52 -6.02 2.00 -0.02
N ILE A 53 -6.26 2.15 1.30
CA ILE A 53 -5.29 1.88 2.35
C ILE A 53 -5.84 0.76 3.22
N GLY A 54 -5.14 -0.37 3.29
CA GLY A 54 -5.42 -1.43 4.25
C GLY A 54 -4.27 -1.56 5.24
N ILE A 55 -4.56 -1.40 6.53
CA ILE A 55 -3.62 -1.62 7.62
C ILE A 55 -3.97 -2.96 8.27
N TYR A 56 -2.97 -3.77 8.57
CA TYR A 56 -3.14 -5.06 9.21
C TYR A 56 -2.21 -5.23 10.40
N GLU A 57 -2.67 -6.04 11.35
CA GLU A 57 -1.93 -6.48 12.54
C GLU A 57 -2.07 -8.00 12.68
N GLU A 58 -1.29 -8.61 13.58
CA GLU A 58 -1.38 -10.04 13.88
C GLU A 58 -2.80 -10.39 14.39
N PRO A 59 -3.41 -11.52 13.97
CA PRO A 59 -2.85 -12.66 13.22
C PRO A 59 -2.93 -12.54 11.69
N MET A 60 -3.32 -11.39 11.15
CA MET A 60 -3.45 -11.22 9.71
C MET A 60 -2.08 -11.16 9.03
N THR A 61 -1.93 -11.91 7.96
CA THR A 61 -0.71 -11.94 7.15
C THR A 61 -0.67 -10.81 6.11
N PRO A 62 0.51 -10.39 5.65
CA PRO A 62 0.63 -9.40 4.57
C PRO A 62 -0.12 -9.80 3.30
N GLY A 63 -0.10 -11.10 2.95
CA GLY A 63 -0.76 -11.61 1.74
C GLY A 63 -2.29 -11.49 1.81
N GLN A 64 -2.88 -11.66 2.98
CA GLN A 64 -4.32 -11.44 3.17
C GLN A 64 -4.70 -9.97 2.98
N CYS A 65 -3.89 -9.04 3.49
CA CYS A 65 -4.12 -7.61 3.32
C CYS A 65 -4.00 -7.19 1.85
N ASN A 66 -2.94 -7.65 1.17
CA ASN A 66 -2.74 -7.43 -0.25
C ASN A 66 -3.95 -7.87 -1.07
N MET A 67 -4.42 -9.11 -0.84
CA MET A 67 -5.56 -9.65 -1.59
C MET A 67 -6.82 -8.78 -1.46
N VAL A 68 -7.13 -8.28 -0.27
CA VAL A 68 -8.35 -7.47 -0.05
C VAL A 68 -8.20 -6.09 -0.69
N VAL A 69 -7.09 -5.40 -0.44
CA VAL A 69 -6.85 -4.03 -0.89
C VAL A 69 -6.72 -3.97 -2.42
N GLU A 70 -5.96 -4.89 -3.00
CA GLU A 70 -5.68 -4.89 -4.43
C GLU A 70 -6.92 -5.28 -5.23
N ARG A 71 -7.68 -6.31 -4.81
CA ARG A 71 -8.95 -6.67 -5.48
C ARG A 71 -9.97 -5.54 -5.48
N LEU A 72 -10.10 -4.81 -4.37
CA LEU A 72 -11.00 -3.66 -4.32
C LEU A 72 -10.53 -2.54 -5.24
N GLY A 73 -9.22 -2.26 -5.28
CA GLY A 73 -8.67 -1.23 -6.17
C GLY A 73 -8.77 -1.61 -7.64
N ASP A 74 -8.58 -2.89 -7.99
CA ASP A 74 -8.77 -3.38 -9.36
C ASP A 74 -10.23 -3.25 -9.79
N TYR A 75 -11.18 -3.61 -8.92
CA TYR A 75 -12.60 -3.39 -9.18
C TYR A 75 -12.93 -1.91 -9.41
N LEU A 76 -12.39 -1.00 -8.60
CA LEU A 76 -12.60 0.43 -8.77
C LEU A 76 -12.01 0.94 -10.09
N LEU A 77 -10.82 0.48 -10.47
CA LEU A 77 -10.20 0.78 -11.77
C LEU A 77 -11.07 0.32 -12.94
N GLU A 78 -11.62 -0.90 -12.87
CA GLU A 78 -12.53 -1.44 -13.89
C GLU A 78 -13.81 -0.61 -14.03
N GLN A 79 -14.29 -0.03 -12.94
CA GLN A 79 -15.45 0.87 -12.92
C GLN A 79 -15.11 2.31 -13.34
N GLY A 80 -13.83 2.61 -13.64
CA GLY A 80 -13.37 3.94 -14.05
C GLY A 80 -13.09 4.92 -12.90
N PHE A 81 -12.91 4.40 -11.68
CA PHE A 81 -12.48 5.15 -10.50
C PHE A 81 -10.97 5.03 -10.21
#